data_AF-A0A662EIC5-F1
#
_entry.id   AF-A0A662EIC5-F1
#
_cell.length_a   1.000
_cell.length_b   1.000
_cell.length_c   1.000
_cell.angle_alpha   90.00
_cell.angle_beta   90.00
_cell.angle_gamma   90.00
#
_symmetry.space_group_name_H-M   'P 1'
#
loop_
_entity.id
_entity.type
_entity.pdbx_description
1 polymer ?
#
loop_
_entity_poly.entity_id
_entity_poly.type
_entity_poly.pdbx_seq_one_letter_code
_entity_poly.pdbx_strand_id
1 'polypeptide(L)' 'MSERKHLDKISIYIPQDKAAKYNVMARLRKLADKKDRSINYLVVQAIIQYLDREEKKEARK' A
#
# COMPACT_ATOMS: atom_id res chain seq x y z
N MET A 1 32.42 2.91 4.43
CA MET A 1 31.69 1.63 4.34
C MET A 1 30.36 1.89 3.67
N SER A 2 30.06 1.29 2.52
CA SER A 2 28.77 1.47 1.86
C SER A 2 27.72 0.67 2.61
N GLU A 3 26.96 1.36 3.45
CA GLU A 3 25.78 0.83 4.12
C GLU A 3 24.78 0.43 3.03
N ARG A 4 24.73 -0.86 2.70
CA ARG A 4 23.72 -1.41 1.78
C ARG A 4 22.39 -1.25 2.49
N LYS A 5 21.68 -0.15 2.21
CA LYS A 5 20.27 0.04 2.60
C LYS A 5 19.51 -1.21 2.18
N HIS A 6 19.21 -2.08 3.15
CA HIS A 6 18.37 -3.23 2.91
C HIS A 6 17.00 -2.66 2.56
N LEU A 7 16.63 -2.79 1.28
CA LEU A 7 15.26 -2.53 0.87
C LEU A 7 14.46 -3.72 1.38
N ASP A 8 13.80 -3.54 2.51
CA ASP A 8 12.88 -4.54 3.04
C ASP A 8 11.79 -4.78 1.98
N LYS A 9 11.70 -6.02 1.51
CA LYS A 9 10.72 -6.43 0.50
C LYS A 9 9.51 -7.03 1.20
N ILE A 10 8.33 -6.50 0.90
CA ILE A 10 7.05 -7.03 1.39
C ILE A 10 6.30 -7.63 0.20
N SER A 11 5.97 -8.92 0.28
CA SER A 11 5.08 -9.60 -0.66
C SER A 11 3.66 -9.58 -0.08
N ILE A 12 2.72 -8.94 -0.77
CA ILE A 12 1.33 -8.81 -0.31
C ILE A 12 0.45 -9.78 -1.12
N TYR A 13 -0.19 -10.71 -0.43
CA TYR A 13 -1.20 -11.59 -1.01
C TYR A 13 -2.59 -11.00 -0.83
N ILE A 14 -3.34 -10.88 -1.92
CA ILE A 14 -4.75 -10.48 -1.91
C ILE A 14 -5.58 -11.73 -2.18
N PRO A 15 -6.41 -12.20 -1.22
CA PRO A 15 -7.31 -13.32 -1.44
C PRO A 15 -8.17 -13.11 -2.70
N GLN A 16 -8.30 -14.14 -3.54
CA GLN A 16 -8.94 -14.03 -4.85
C GLN A 16 -10.40 -13.58 -4.77
N ASP A 17 -11.13 -14.03 -3.76
CA ASP A 17 -12.51 -13.63 -3.47
C ASP A 17 -12.61 -12.10 -3.25
N LYS A 18 -11.68 -11.53 -2.49
CA LYS A 18 -11.59 -10.09 -2.25
C LYS A 18 -11.06 -9.35 -3.47
N ALA A 19 -10.07 -9.89 -4.16
CA ALA A 19 -9.50 -9.29 -5.35
C ALA A 19 -10.55 -9.11 -6.46
N ALA A 20 -11.32 -10.17 -6.71
CA ALA A 20 -12.40 -10.19 -7.70
C ALA A 20 -13.58 -9.33 -7.24
N LYS A 21 -14.06 -9.51 -6.01
CA LYS A 21 -15.20 -8.75 -5.48
C LYS A 21 -14.95 -7.24 -5.50
N TYR A 22 -13.74 -6.80 -5.16
CA TYR A 22 -13.42 -5.38 -5.09
C TYR A 22 -12.68 -4.85 -6.32
N ASN A 23 -12.44 -5.69 -7.33
CA ASN A 23 -11.67 -5.35 -8.54
C ASN A 23 -10.38 -4.60 -8.22
N VAL A 24 -9.65 -5.08 -7.20
CA VAL A 24 -8.58 -4.32 -6.54
C VAL A 24 -7.49 -3.88 -7.52
N MET A 25 -7.04 -4.81 -8.37
CA MET A 25 -5.98 -4.53 -9.35
C MET A 25 -6.41 -3.53 -10.42
N ALA A 26 -7.63 -3.64 -10.93
CA ALA A 26 -8.15 -2.71 -11.94
C ALA A 26 -8.28 -1.28 -11.37
N ARG A 27 -8.76 -1.15 -10.13
CA ARG A 27 -8.89 0.13 -9.43
C ARG A 27 -7.54 0.76 -9.13
N LEU A 28 -6.59 -0.04 -8.64
CA LEU A 28 -5.21 0.41 -8.39
C LEU A 28 -4.56 0.87 -9.69
N ARG A 29 -4.72 0.14 -10.78
CA ARG A 29 -4.15 0.50 -12.08
C ARG A 29 -4.71 1.82 -12.61
N LYS A 30 -6.05 1.96 -12.64
CA LYS A 30 -6.70 3.20 -13.05
C LYS A 30 -6.25 4.41 -12.21
N LEU A 31 -6.07 4.21 -10.90
CA LEU A 31 -5.61 5.27 -10.02
C LEU A 31 -4.12 5.60 -10.21
N ALA A 32 -3.29 4.59 -10.43
CA ALA A 32 -1.87 4.70 -10.74
C ALA A 32 -1.65 5.52 -12.02
N ASP A 33 -2.39 5.19 -13.08
CA ASP A 33 -2.32 5.90 -14.36
C ASP A 33 -2.74 7.37 -14.19
N LYS A 34 -3.86 7.62 -13.48
CA LYS A 34 -4.34 9.00 -13.21
C LYS A 34 -3.34 9.84 -12.41
N LYS A 35 -2.56 9.21 -11.54
CA LYS A 35 -1.60 9.89 -10.64
C LYS A 35 -0.18 9.91 -11.20
N ASP A 36 0.07 9.26 -12.33
CA ASP A 36 1.41 9.00 -12.86
C ASP A 36 2.35 8.38 -11.80
N ARG A 37 1.87 7.30 -11.16
CA ARG A 37 2.60 6.60 -10.09
C ARG A 37 2.48 5.09 -10.25
N SER A 38 3.45 4.34 -9.73
CA SER A 38 3.38 2.88 -9.73
C SER A 38 2.34 2.36 -8.73
N ILE A 39 1.82 1.16 -8.98
CA ILE A 39 0.92 0.49 -8.02
C ILE A 39 1.62 0.30 -6.68
N ASN A 40 2.91 -0.07 -6.68
CA ASN A 40 3.69 -0.22 -5.46
C ASN A 40 3.70 1.06 -4.61
N TYR A 41 3.88 2.22 -5.26
CA TYR A 41 3.81 3.51 -4.57
C TYR A 41 2.45 3.70 -3.88
N LEU A 42 1.34 3.42 -4.58
CA LEU A 42 -0.01 3.55 -4.01
C LEU A 42 -0.24 2.61 -2.83
N VAL A 43 0.26 1.37 -2.92
CA VAL A 43 0.12 0.37 -1.86
C VAL A 43 0.91 0.79 -0.61
N VAL A 44 2.16 1.20 -0.76
CA VAL A 44 2.98 1.71 0.35
C VAL A 44 2.35 2.95 0.97
N GLN A 45 1.87 3.89 0.14
CA GLN A 45 1.16 5.08 0.62
C GLN A 45 -0.08 4.71 1.44
N ALA A 46 -0.87 3.73 0.99
CA ALA A 46 -2.05 3.27 1.70
C ALA A 46 -1.72 2.62 3.05
N ILE A 47 -0.60 1.89 3.14
CA ILE A 47 -0.08 1.31 4.39
C ILE A 47 0.28 2.42 5.38
N ILE A 48 1.07 3.41 4.96
CA ILE A 48 1.46 4.54 5.82
C ILE A 48 0.22 5.29 6.32
N GLN A 49 -0.72 5.60 5.42
CA GLN A 49 -1.97 6.26 5.81
C GLN A 49 -2.82 5.44 6.78
N TYR A 50 -2.74 4.10 6.73
CA TYR A 50 -3.42 3.25 7.69
C TYR A 50 -2.76 3.34 9.06
N LEU A 51 -1.43 3.21 9.12
CA LEU A 51 -0.66 3.34 10.37
C LEU A 51 -0.91 4.69 11.04
N ASP A 52 -0.78 5.80 10.30
CA ASP A 52 -1.03 7.16 10.80
C ASP A 52 -2.43 7.30 11.44
N ARG A 53 -3.44 6.61 10.90
CA ARG A 53 -4.81 6.66 11.43
C ARG A 53 -4.94 5.83 12.70
N GLU A 54 -4.31 4.67 12.78
CA GLU A 54 -4.38 3.81 13.97
C GLU A 54 -3.57 4.40 15.13
N GLU A 55 -2.36 4.89 14.89
CA GLU A 55 -1.53 5.53 15.91
C GLU A 55 -2.20 6.79 16.51
N LYS A 56 -2.90 7.56 15.67
CA LYS A 56 -3.70 8.71 16.14
C LYS A 56 -4.89 8.32 17.01
N LYS A 57 -5.45 7.12 16.84
CA LYS A 57 -6.53 6.64 17.73
C LYS A 57 -5.97 6.24 19.08
N GLU A 58 -4.80 5.62 19.09
CA GLU A 58 -4.11 5.23 20.33
C GLU A 58 -3.71 6.45 21.16
N ALA A 59 -3.21 7.51 20.53
CA ALA A 59 -2.83 8.75 21.21
C ALA A 59 -4.01 9.55 21.83
N ARG A 60 -5.26 9.17 21.54
CA ARG A 60 -6.47 9.81 22.08
C ARG A 60 -7.13 9.01 23.20
N LYS A 61 -6.60 7.82 23.52
CA LYS A 61 -6.99 7.02 24.69
C LYS A 61 -6.07 7.36 25.86
#